data_AF-A0A528B994-F1
#
_entry.id   AF-A0A528B994-F1
#
_cell.length_a   1.000
_cell.length_b   1.000
_cell.length_c   1.000
_cell.angle_alpha   90.00
_cell.angle_beta   90.00
_cell.angle_gamma   90.00
#
_symmetry.space_group_name_H-M   'P 1'
#
loop_
_entity.id
_entity.type
_entity.pdbx_description
1 polymer ?
#
loop_
_entity_poly.entity_id
_entity_poly.type
_entity_poly.pdbx_seq_one_letter_code
_entity_poly.pdbx_strand_id
1 'polypeptide(L)'
;LDLCPTGAITPAGNHVAINAEVCAGCGSCAAACPTGAAAYAVPDAESLLRRLRTLLFTYREAGGLDAIVLFHDLGHGEPLIDALARFGAGLPANVLPVAVNETTQLGVEAWTAPVAWGACAVRALSSAKPRHELTGIAANIAIANLLSQSLGYGAEVCGLIEADDPDILASALDLIT
;
A
#
# COMPACT_ATOMS: atom_id res chain seq x y z
N LEU A 1 9.48 7.61 16.59
CA LEU A 1 9.12 9.04 16.76
C LEU A 1 9.40 9.81 15.50
N ASP A 2 10.53 9.52 14.85
CA ASP A 2 11.04 10.19 13.66
C ASP A 2 10.15 10.05 12.41
N LEU A 3 9.22 9.09 12.41
CA LEU A 3 8.23 8.91 11.34
C LEU A 3 7.02 9.85 11.44
N CYS A 4 6.87 10.62 12.53
CA CYS A 4 5.73 11.52 12.70
C CYS A 4 6.10 12.94 12.23
N PRO A 5 5.59 13.41 11.08
CA PRO A 5 5.97 14.71 10.55
C PRO A 5 5.40 15.88 11.36
N THR A 6 4.29 15.67 12.08
CA THR A 6 3.63 16.73 12.86
C THR A 6 4.08 16.78 14.32
N GLY A 7 4.91 15.83 14.77
CA GLY A 7 5.27 15.71 16.19
C GLY A 7 4.12 15.27 17.10
N ALA A 8 3.05 14.68 16.55
CA ALA A 8 1.91 14.18 17.31
C ALA A 8 2.26 13.02 18.26
N ILE A 9 3.38 12.33 18.04
CA ILE A 9 3.83 11.20 18.87
C ILE A 9 4.94 11.70 19.81
N THR A 10 4.79 11.47 21.11
CA THR A 10 5.76 11.86 22.12
C THR A 10 6.05 10.72 23.11
N PRO A 11 7.25 10.67 23.71
CA PRO A 11 7.53 9.75 24.81
C PRO A 11 6.65 10.04 26.03
N ALA A 12 6.14 9.00 26.68
CA ALA A 12 5.32 9.07 27.90
C ALA A 12 5.77 7.98 28.90
N GLY A 13 7.02 8.05 29.34
CA GLY A 13 7.61 7.02 30.20
C GLY A 13 7.80 5.70 29.45
N ASN A 14 7.10 4.64 29.87
CA ASN A 14 7.21 3.30 29.28
C ASN A 14 6.27 3.07 28.07
N HIS A 15 5.58 4.11 27.61
CA HIS A 15 4.74 4.07 26.41
C HIS A 15 4.93 5.35 25.60
N VAL A 16 4.28 5.43 24.44
CA VAL A 16 4.18 6.65 23.65
C VAL A 16 2.77 7.21 23.76
N ALA A 17 2.64 8.54 23.76
CA ALA A 17 1.37 9.22 23.63
C ALA A 17 1.19 9.71 22.19
N ILE A 18 -0.03 9.64 21.67
CA ILE A 18 -0.40 10.18 20.36
C ILE A 18 -1.46 11.26 20.59
N ASN A 19 -1.14 12.50 20.24
CA ASN A 19 -2.10 13.61 20.31
C ASN A 19 -3.00 13.58 19.06
N ALA A 20 -4.27 13.22 19.24
CA ALA A 20 -5.25 13.14 18.16
C ALA A 20 -5.50 14.48 17.47
N GLU A 21 -5.44 15.60 18.20
CA GLU A 21 -5.70 16.95 17.67
C GLU A 21 -4.59 17.45 16.73
N VAL A 22 -3.40 16.83 16.78
CA VAL A 22 -2.23 17.18 15.96
C VAL A 22 -1.90 16.09 14.93
N CYS A 23 -2.54 14.93 15.04
CA CYS A 23 -2.30 13.81 14.16
C CYS A 23 -2.80 14.12 12.74
N ALA A 24 -1.90 14.09 11.76
CA ALA A 24 -2.26 14.28 10.35
C ALA A 24 -2.93 13.05 9.71
N GLY A 25 -2.95 11.91 10.41
CA GLY A 25 -3.59 10.69 9.89
C GLY A 25 -2.81 9.95 8.80
N CYS A 26 -1.49 10.11 8.67
CA CYS A 26 -0.70 9.39 7.66
C CYS A 26 -0.60 7.86 7.89
N GLY A 27 -0.71 7.39 9.13
CA GLY A 27 -0.65 5.96 9.45
C GLY A 27 0.77 5.37 9.51
N SER A 28 1.83 6.12 9.18
CA SER A 28 3.23 5.63 9.18
C SER A 28 3.67 5.02 10.50
N CYS A 29 3.19 5.55 11.63
CA CYS A 29 3.53 5.02 12.96
C CYS A 29 2.91 3.65 13.25
N ALA A 30 1.69 3.42 12.77
CA ALA A 30 1.03 2.13 12.88
C ALA A 30 1.71 1.11 11.96
N ALA A 31 1.99 1.51 10.71
CA ALA A 31 2.67 0.68 9.71
C ALA A 31 4.07 0.21 10.14
N ALA A 32 4.75 1.02 10.95
CA ALA A 32 6.09 0.71 11.47
C ALA A 32 6.05 0.02 12.85
N CYS A 33 4.89 -0.19 13.47
CA CYS A 33 4.79 -0.75 14.82
C CYS A 33 4.69 -2.29 14.77
N PRO A 34 5.77 -3.04 15.07
CA PRO A 34 5.76 -4.50 14.95
C PRO A 34 4.91 -5.20 16.01
N THR A 35 4.61 -4.51 17.11
CA THR A 35 3.83 -5.05 18.23
C THR A 35 2.34 -4.75 18.12
N GLY A 36 1.92 -3.91 17.16
CA GLY A 36 0.55 -3.41 17.07
C GLY A 36 0.15 -2.43 18.18
N ALA A 37 1.11 -1.91 18.97
CA ALA A 37 0.83 -0.94 20.03
C ALA A 37 0.32 0.41 19.48
N ALA A 38 0.76 0.80 18.29
CA ALA A 38 0.15 1.87 17.51
C ALA A 38 -0.70 1.23 16.39
N ALA A 39 -1.98 1.58 16.34
CA ALA A 39 -2.91 1.08 15.34
C ALA A 39 -3.51 2.23 14.54
N TYR A 40 -3.86 1.93 13.30
CA TYR A 40 -4.59 2.84 12.42
C TYR A 40 -6.06 2.44 12.38
N ALA A 41 -6.97 3.40 12.21
CA ALA A 41 -8.40 3.15 12.31
C ALA A 41 -9.14 3.18 10.96
N VAL A 42 -8.52 3.65 9.87
CA VAL A 42 -9.27 4.03 8.65
C VAL A 42 -8.62 3.56 7.34
N PRO A 43 -8.75 2.28 6.95
CA PRO A 43 -9.19 1.15 7.76
C PRO A 43 -8.09 0.65 8.71
N ASP A 44 -8.49 -0.12 9.72
CA ASP A 44 -7.53 -0.93 10.46
C ASP A 44 -6.94 -2.07 9.62
N ALA A 45 -5.80 -2.59 10.05
CA ALA A 45 -5.05 -3.60 9.31
C ALA A 45 -5.82 -4.92 9.12
N GLU A 46 -6.60 -5.35 10.11
CA GLU A 46 -7.39 -6.58 10.03
C GLU A 46 -8.50 -6.44 8.98
N SER A 47 -9.21 -5.31 8.99
CA SER A 47 -10.23 -4.98 8.00
C SER A 47 -9.66 -4.90 6.59
N LEU A 48 -8.50 -4.26 6.42
CA LEU A 48 -7.80 -4.17 5.13
C LEU A 48 -7.41 -5.56 4.60
N LEU A 49 -6.78 -6.39 5.44
CA LEU A 49 -6.35 -7.74 5.08
C LEU A 49 -7.53 -8.65 4.76
N ARG A 50 -8.65 -8.55 5.51
CA ARG A 50 -9.87 -9.29 5.22
C ARG A 50 -10.43 -8.92 3.84
N ARG A 51 -10.47 -7.63 3.52
CA ARG A 51 -10.90 -7.13 2.20
C ARG A 51 -9.99 -7.66 1.08
N LEU A 52 -8.67 -7.58 1.26
CA LEU A 52 -7.68 -8.08 0.30
C LEU A 52 -7.83 -9.57 0.05
N ARG A 53 -8.01 -10.36 1.12
CA ARG A 53 -8.19 -11.81 1.00
C ARG A 53 -9.44 -12.15 0.20
N THR A 54 -10.57 -11.52 0.52
CA THR A 54 -11.82 -11.73 -0.23
C THR A 54 -11.64 -11.34 -1.70
N LEU A 55 -10.99 -10.21 -1.98
CA LEU A 55 -10.74 -9.72 -3.34
C LEU A 55 -9.93 -10.73 -4.16
N LEU A 56 -8.78 -11.16 -3.63
CA LEU A 56 -7.87 -12.07 -4.34
C LEU A 56 -8.46 -13.47 -4.54
N PHE A 57 -9.14 -14.01 -3.52
CA PHE A 57 -9.78 -15.32 -3.64
C PHE A 57 -10.92 -15.29 -4.65
N THR A 58 -11.78 -14.26 -4.60
CA THR A 58 -12.87 -14.08 -5.57
C THR A 58 -12.33 -13.90 -6.99
N TYR A 59 -11.28 -13.10 -7.17
CA TYR A 59 -10.63 -12.90 -8.48
C TYR A 59 -10.14 -14.22 -9.07
N ARG A 60 -9.45 -15.04 -8.26
CA ARG A 60 -8.97 -16.36 -8.67
C ARG A 60 -10.13 -17.33 -8.96
N GLU A 61 -11.17 -17.35 -8.14
CA GLU A 61 -12.36 -18.19 -8.35
C GLU A 61 -13.10 -17.82 -9.65
N ALA A 62 -13.04 -16.55 -10.06
CA ALA A 62 -13.54 -16.09 -11.35
C ALA A 62 -12.62 -16.44 -12.54
N GLY A 63 -11.53 -17.18 -12.32
CA GLY A 63 -10.56 -17.56 -13.35
C GLY A 63 -9.47 -16.52 -13.61
N GLY A 64 -9.39 -15.49 -12.77
CA GLY A 64 -8.31 -14.49 -12.82
C GLY A 64 -6.94 -15.11 -12.55
N LEU A 65 -5.93 -14.62 -13.27
CA LEU A 65 -4.54 -15.04 -13.18
C LEU A 65 -3.64 -13.82 -12.98
N ASP A 66 -2.44 -14.03 -12.43
CA ASP A 66 -1.39 -13.01 -12.34
C ASP A 66 -1.88 -11.69 -11.73
N ALA A 67 -2.58 -11.77 -10.60
CA ALA A 67 -3.20 -10.63 -9.94
C ALA A 67 -2.14 -9.63 -9.43
N ILE A 68 -2.30 -8.36 -9.79
CA ILE A 68 -1.51 -7.23 -9.30
C ILE A 68 -2.38 -6.44 -8.33
N VAL A 69 -2.03 -6.39 -7.05
CA VAL A 69 -2.70 -5.49 -6.10
C VAL A 69 -2.14 -4.09 -6.25
N LEU A 70 -2.98 -3.10 -6.51
CA LEU A 70 -2.60 -1.68 -6.60
C LEU A 70 -3.26 -0.89 -5.46
N PHE A 71 -2.50 -0.56 -4.42
CA PHE A 71 -2.93 0.36 -3.39
C PHE A 71 -2.88 1.80 -3.90
N HIS A 72 -3.89 2.59 -3.57
CA HIS A 72 -3.96 4.00 -3.90
C HIS A 72 -4.72 4.80 -2.85
N ASP A 73 -4.37 6.07 -2.67
CA ASP A 73 -5.18 7.00 -1.87
C ASP A 73 -6.34 7.60 -2.70
N LEU A 74 -7.25 8.27 -2.01
CA LEU A 74 -8.44 8.89 -2.61
C LEU A 74 -8.16 10.29 -3.21
N GLY A 75 -7.10 10.97 -2.78
CA GLY A 75 -6.83 12.35 -3.17
C GLY A 75 -6.07 12.47 -4.49
N HIS A 76 -5.13 11.57 -4.72
CA HIS A 76 -4.26 11.54 -5.89
C HIS A 76 -4.54 10.31 -6.77
N GLY A 77 -4.56 9.13 -6.17
CA GLY A 77 -4.61 7.89 -6.94
C GLY A 77 -5.96 7.60 -7.58
N GLU A 78 -7.06 7.86 -6.86
CA GLU A 78 -8.42 7.66 -7.41
C GLU A 78 -8.69 8.54 -8.64
N PRO A 79 -8.43 9.86 -8.64
CA PRO A 79 -8.52 10.68 -9.86
C PRO A 79 -7.69 10.18 -11.04
N LEU A 80 -6.49 9.63 -10.78
CA LEU A 80 -5.60 9.13 -11.84
C LEU A 80 -6.16 7.83 -12.47
N ILE A 81 -6.67 6.93 -11.64
CA ILE A 81 -7.35 5.71 -12.09
C ILE A 81 -8.64 6.06 -12.86
N ASP A 82 -9.39 7.06 -12.38
CA ASP A 82 -10.58 7.56 -13.07
C ASP A 82 -10.26 8.14 -14.45
N ALA A 83 -9.15 8.87 -14.58
CA ALA A 83 -8.68 9.40 -15.85
C ALA A 83 -8.32 8.27 -16.83
N LEU A 84 -7.65 7.22 -16.35
CA LEU A 84 -7.37 6.02 -17.16
C LEU A 84 -8.63 5.36 -17.69
N ALA A 85 -9.67 5.24 -16.86
CA ALA A 85 -10.94 4.63 -17.25
C ALA A 85 -11.73 5.48 -18.25
N ARG A 86 -11.62 6.81 -18.20
CA ARG A 86 -12.38 7.73 -19.05
C ARG A 86 -11.70 8.05 -20.37
N PHE A 87 -10.37 8.16 -20.38
CA PHE A 87 -9.60 8.66 -21.51
C PHE A 87 -8.62 7.65 -22.09
N GLY A 88 -8.43 6.50 -21.44
CA GLY A 88 -7.56 5.42 -21.89
C GLY A 88 -8.28 4.07 -21.98
N ALA A 89 -7.50 2.98 -21.89
CA ALA A 89 -8.02 1.61 -21.88
C ALA A 89 -8.55 1.14 -20.52
N GLY A 90 -8.48 2.00 -19.49
CA GLY A 90 -8.65 1.60 -18.09
C GLY A 90 -7.43 0.88 -17.52
N LEU A 91 -7.58 0.35 -16.30
CA LEU A 91 -6.55 -0.49 -15.69
C LEU A 91 -6.48 -1.85 -16.43
N PRO A 92 -5.29 -2.47 -16.52
CA PRO A 92 -5.16 -3.85 -17.00
C PRO A 92 -6.06 -4.80 -16.22
N ALA A 93 -6.60 -5.83 -16.89
CA ALA A 93 -7.65 -6.69 -16.32
C ALA A 93 -7.20 -7.52 -15.08
N ASN A 94 -5.90 -7.67 -14.88
CA ASN A 94 -5.30 -8.32 -13.71
C ASN A 94 -4.90 -7.35 -12.59
N VAL A 95 -5.09 -6.03 -12.77
CA VAL A 95 -4.82 -5.03 -11.74
C VAL A 95 -6.06 -4.81 -10.87
N LEU A 96 -5.89 -5.03 -9.57
CA LEU A 96 -6.94 -4.95 -8.56
C LEU A 96 -6.71 -3.69 -7.70
N PRO A 97 -7.41 -2.57 -7.96
CA PRO A 97 -7.23 -1.34 -7.19
C PRO A 97 -7.84 -1.47 -5.79
N VAL A 98 -7.09 -1.06 -4.78
CA VAL A 98 -7.47 -1.10 -3.37
C VAL A 98 -7.26 0.27 -2.74
N ALA A 99 -8.36 1.00 -2.62
CA ALA A 99 -8.38 2.31 -1.96
C ALA A 99 -8.04 2.21 -0.47
N VAL A 100 -7.15 3.10 -0.02
CA VAL A 100 -6.72 3.33 1.37
C VAL A 100 -6.79 4.83 1.68
N ASN A 101 -6.71 5.21 2.97
CA ASN A 101 -6.69 6.64 3.31
C ASN A 101 -5.36 7.28 2.89
N GLU A 102 -4.24 6.67 3.28
CA GLU A 102 -2.89 7.09 2.90
C GLU A 102 -2.04 5.84 2.62
N THR A 103 -1.23 5.83 1.55
CA THR A 103 -0.39 4.67 1.24
C THR A 103 0.69 4.41 2.28
N THR A 104 1.07 5.44 3.04
CA THR A 104 2.02 5.33 4.15
C THR A 104 1.49 4.52 5.34
N GLN A 105 0.18 4.22 5.39
CA GLN A 105 -0.41 3.35 6.42
C GLN A 105 -0.11 1.85 6.20
N LEU A 106 0.47 1.47 5.07
CA LEU A 106 0.68 0.07 4.68
C LEU A 106 1.84 -0.55 5.47
N GLY A 107 1.49 -1.39 6.46
CA GLY A 107 2.41 -2.25 7.19
C GLY A 107 2.94 -3.41 6.34
N VAL A 108 3.97 -4.11 6.83
CA VAL A 108 4.61 -5.24 6.13
C VAL A 108 3.62 -6.35 5.76
N GLU A 109 2.56 -6.53 6.55
CA GLU A 109 1.48 -7.47 6.32
C GLU A 109 0.68 -7.15 5.05
N ALA A 110 0.46 -5.86 4.75
CA ALA A 110 -0.27 -5.44 3.54
C ALA A 110 0.54 -5.70 2.27
N TRP A 111 1.87 -5.82 2.38
CA TRP A 111 2.77 -6.17 1.28
C TRP A 111 2.93 -7.68 1.11
N THR A 112 3.10 -8.40 2.20
CA THR A 112 3.45 -9.84 2.18
C THR A 112 2.23 -10.76 2.06
N ALA A 113 1.10 -10.40 2.68
CA ALA A 113 -0.08 -11.27 2.69
C ALA A 113 -0.70 -11.46 1.29
N PRO A 114 -0.85 -10.43 0.43
CA PRO A 114 -1.33 -10.63 -0.93
C PRO A 114 -0.49 -11.61 -1.75
N VAL A 115 0.84 -11.54 -1.61
CA VAL A 115 1.78 -12.45 -2.27
C VAL A 115 1.54 -13.89 -1.81
N ALA A 116 1.44 -14.09 -0.49
CA ALA A 116 1.12 -15.40 0.07
C ALA A 116 -0.27 -15.93 -0.36
N TRP A 117 -1.18 -15.05 -0.77
CA TRP A 117 -2.51 -15.40 -1.29
C TRP A 117 -2.57 -15.55 -2.82
N GLY A 118 -1.45 -15.34 -3.52
CA GLY A 118 -1.31 -15.58 -4.95
C GLY A 118 -1.32 -14.34 -5.84
N ALA A 119 -1.14 -13.13 -5.28
CA ALA A 119 -0.81 -11.96 -6.10
C ALA A 119 0.60 -12.11 -6.68
N CYS A 120 0.77 -11.86 -7.99
CA CYS A 120 2.09 -11.86 -8.63
C CYS A 120 2.88 -10.57 -8.32
N ALA A 121 2.18 -9.48 -7.98
CA ALA A 121 2.79 -8.23 -7.58
C ALA A 121 1.89 -7.42 -6.65
N VAL A 122 2.53 -6.58 -5.83
CA VAL A 122 1.88 -5.59 -4.97
C VAL A 122 2.53 -4.23 -5.24
N ARG A 123 1.72 -3.23 -5.57
CA ARG A 123 2.17 -1.88 -5.86
C ARG A 123 1.40 -0.87 -5.02
N ALA A 124 2.04 0.20 -4.60
CA ALA A 124 1.35 1.39 -4.13
C ALA A 124 1.67 2.57 -5.04
N LEU A 125 0.63 3.30 -5.44
CA LEU A 125 0.75 4.51 -6.23
C LEU A 125 1.18 5.68 -5.34
N SER A 126 2.20 6.41 -5.77
CA SER A 126 2.64 7.68 -5.17
C SER A 126 2.66 8.76 -6.23
N SER A 127 2.37 10.00 -5.82
CA SER A 127 2.68 11.17 -6.63
C SER A 127 4.18 11.45 -6.64
N ALA A 128 4.65 12.26 -7.59
CA ALA A 128 6.05 12.72 -7.63
C ALA A 128 6.40 13.67 -6.47
N LYS A 129 5.37 14.23 -5.82
CA LYS A 129 5.50 15.07 -4.62
C LYS A 129 4.58 14.55 -3.53
N PRO A 130 4.95 13.45 -2.86
CA PRO A 130 4.11 12.83 -1.85
C PRO A 130 3.90 13.79 -0.67
N ARG A 131 2.69 13.75 -0.11
CA ARG A 131 2.31 14.56 1.05
C ARG A 131 3.08 14.17 2.32
N HIS A 132 3.51 12.92 2.40
CA HIS A 132 4.16 12.31 3.55
C HIS A 132 5.44 11.60 3.13
N GLU A 133 6.44 11.60 4.01
CA GLU A 133 7.71 10.93 3.77
C GLU A 133 7.52 9.42 3.54
N LEU A 134 8.16 8.91 2.49
CA LEU A 134 8.02 7.52 2.05
C LEU A 134 9.07 6.59 2.69
N THR A 135 9.93 7.06 3.58
CA THR A 135 10.97 6.20 4.19
C THR A 135 10.39 4.97 4.88
N GLY A 136 9.24 5.12 5.55
CA GLY A 136 8.55 3.99 6.20
C GLY A 136 8.05 2.94 5.21
N ILE A 137 7.46 3.39 4.09
CA ILE A 137 6.96 2.47 3.06
C ILE A 137 8.12 1.73 2.38
N ALA A 138 9.23 2.42 2.10
CA ALA A 138 10.41 1.83 1.51
C ALA A 138 11.03 0.74 2.40
N ALA A 139 11.08 0.96 3.71
CA ALA A 139 11.55 -0.05 4.66
C ALA A 139 10.64 -1.30 4.68
N ASN A 140 9.32 -1.12 4.70
CA ASN A 140 8.37 -2.23 4.65
C ASN A 140 8.44 -3.02 3.33
N ILE A 141 8.59 -2.33 2.19
CA ILE A 141 8.80 -2.96 0.88
C ILE A 141 10.10 -3.76 0.86
N ALA A 142 11.19 -3.22 1.40
CA ALA A 142 12.47 -3.93 1.46
C ALA A 142 12.37 -5.24 2.27
N ILE A 143 11.68 -5.20 3.42
CA ILE A 143 11.42 -6.41 4.21
C ILE A 143 10.55 -7.39 3.43
N ALA A 144 9.46 -6.92 2.79
CA ALA A 144 8.56 -7.77 2.03
C ALA A 144 9.26 -8.47 0.86
N ASN A 145 10.08 -7.74 0.09
CA ASN A 145 10.85 -8.30 -1.01
C ASN A 145 11.93 -9.29 -0.56
N LEU A 146 12.58 -9.03 0.59
CA LEU A 146 13.51 -10.01 1.18
C LEU A 146 12.80 -11.32 1.52
N LEU A 147 11.61 -11.24 2.11
CA LEU A 147 10.80 -12.42 2.44
C LEU A 147 10.32 -13.14 1.18
N SER A 148 9.80 -12.40 0.20
CA SER A 148 9.37 -12.95 -1.09
C SER A 148 10.50 -13.67 -1.82
N GLN A 149 11.69 -13.08 -1.86
CA GLN A 149 12.87 -13.70 -2.47
C GLN A 149 13.26 -14.98 -1.73
N SER A 150 13.32 -14.93 -0.39
CA SER A 150 13.74 -16.06 0.44
C SER A 150 12.77 -17.25 0.36
N LEU A 151 11.49 -16.97 0.13
CA LEU A 151 10.44 -17.99 -0.01
C LEU A 151 10.24 -18.46 -1.46
N GLY A 152 10.96 -17.88 -2.43
CA GLY A 152 10.89 -18.26 -3.83
C GLY A 152 9.75 -17.61 -4.63
N TYR A 153 9.13 -16.55 -4.12
CA TYR A 153 8.10 -15.77 -4.82
C TYR A 153 8.66 -14.70 -5.77
N GLY A 154 9.94 -14.35 -5.66
CA GLY A 154 10.61 -13.34 -6.51
C GLY A 154 11.18 -12.16 -5.70
N ALA A 155 12.11 -11.41 -6.30
CA ALA A 155 12.88 -10.38 -5.61
C ALA A 155 12.26 -8.97 -5.63
N GLU A 156 11.34 -8.68 -6.56
CA GLU A 156 10.76 -7.33 -6.76
C GLU A 156 9.23 -7.39 -6.87
N VAL A 157 8.63 -8.27 -6.06
CA VAL A 157 7.19 -8.51 -6.03
C VAL A 157 6.44 -7.33 -5.43
N CYS A 158 7.05 -6.57 -4.53
CA CYS A 158 6.48 -5.38 -3.88
C CYS A 158 7.21 -4.10 -4.35
N GLY A 159 6.50 -2.99 -4.55
CA GLY A 159 7.12 -1.75 -4.99
C GLY A 159 6.20 -0.53 -5.01
N LEU A 160 6.80 0.63 -5.29
CA LEU A 160 6.07 1.87 -5.57
C LEU A 160 5.95 2.09 -7.08
N ILE A 161 4.85 2.69 -7.50
CA ILE A 161 4.72 3.32 -8.81
C ILE A 161 4.62 4.82 -8.55
N GLU A 162 5.60 5.59 -9.03
CA GLU A 162 5.56 7.05 -9.01
C GLU A 162 4.99 7.53 -10.35
N ALA A 163 3.79 8.11 -10.31
CA ALA A 163 3.13 8.62 -11.51
C ALA A 163 2.12 9.72 -11.14
N ASP A 164 2.24 10.88 -11.79
CA ASP A 164 1.25 11.95 -11.75
C ASP A 164 0.42 12.01 -13.06
N ASP A 165 0.73 11.14 -14.01
CA ASP A 165 0.12 11.07 -15.33
C ASP A 165 -0.44 9.65 -15.59
N PRO A 166 -1.68 9.54 -16.13
CA PRO A 166 -2.34 8.25 -16.31
C PRO A 166 -1.57 7.34 -17.27
N ASP A 167 -0.97 7.87 -18.33
CA ASP A 167 -0.24 7.07 -19.33
C ASP A 167 1.05 6.48 -18.72
N ILE A 168 1.69 7.22 -17.81
CA ILE A 168 2.84 6.72 -17.03
C ILE A 168 2.39 5.58 -16.11
N LEU A 169 1.26 5.73 -15.41
CA LEU A 169 0.72 4.67 -14.56
C LEU A 169 0.40 3.41 -15.37
N ALA A 170 -0.31 3.54 -16.51
CA ALA A 170 -0.63 2.41 -17.38
C ALA A 170 0.65 1.71 -17.87
N SER A 171 1.61 2.47 -18.38
CA SER A 171 2.89 1.94 -18.86
C SER A 171 3.65 1.19 -17.76
N ALA A 172 3.66 1.72 -16.54
CA ALA A 172 4.31 1.08 -15.41
C ALA A 172 3.63 -0.24 -15.01
N LEU A 173 2.30 -0.32 -15.11
CA LEU A 173 1.54 -1.54 -14.82
C LEU A 173 1.73 -2.61 -15.89
N ASP A 174 1.76 -2.23 -17.17
CA ASP A 174 1.97 -3.16 -18.29
C ASP A 174 3.35 -3.83 -18.29
N LEU A 175 4.34 -3.22 -17.62
CA LEU A 175 5.69 -3.75 -17.47
C LEU A 175 5.82 -4.78 -16.33
N ILE A 176 4.79 -4.96 -15.52
CA ILE A 176 4.79 -5.94 -14.42
C ILE A 176 4.42 -7.31 -15.00
N THR A 177 5.39 -8.22 -14.99
CA THR A 177 5.27 -9.61 -15.46
C THR A 177 5.12 -10.60 -14.32
#